data_AF-A0A4V2JD85-F1
#
_entry.id   AF-A0A4V2JD85-F1
#
_cell.length_a   1.000
_cell.length_b   1.000
_cell.length_c   1.000
_cell.angle_alpha   90.00
_cell.angle_beta   90.00
_cell.angle_gamma   90.00
#
_symmetry.space_group_name_H-M   'P 1'
#
loop_
_entity.id
_entity.type
_entity.pdbx_description
1 polymer ?
#
loop_
_entity_poly.entity_id
_entity_poly.type
_entity_poly.pdbx_seq_one_letter_code
_entity_poly.pdbx_strand_id
1 'polypeptide(L)' 'MSKLSLAVEIADVVVGSKGPLDVQSAATELHKAFPEASVTQEEIAQTLTSESEAVGLPTVETTA' A
#
# COMPACT_ATOMS: atom_id res chain seq x y z
N MET A 1 20.97 7.40 4.19
CA MET A 1 19.91 6.43 4.45
C MET A 1 19.69 5.70 3.14
N SER A 2 19.98 4.40 3.07
CA SER A 2 19.73 3.62 1.86
C SER A 2 18.25 3.74 1.53
N LYS A 3 17.90 4.11 0.29
CA LYS A 3 16.51 4.22 -0.12
C LYS A 3 15.86 2.85 0.04
N LEU A 4 15.06 2.65 1.09
CA LEU A 4 14.17 1.49 1.19
C LEU A 4 13.23 1.55 -0.01
N SER A 5 13.06 0.41 -0.68
CA SER A 5 12.26 0.33 -1.89
C SER A 5 10.77 0.36 -1.50
N LEU A 6 9.97 1.18 -2.18
CA LEU A 6 8.52 1.34 -1.95
C LEU A 6 7.76 0.00 -1.84
N ALA A 7 8.19 -1.02 -2.59
CA ALA A 7 7.60 -2.36 -2.53
C ALA A 7 7.75 -3.04 -1.16
N VAL A 8 8.88 -2.81 -0.47
CA VAL A 8 9.12 -3.37 0.88
C VAL A 8 8.21 -2.71 1.91
N GLU A 9 7.97 -1.41 1.77
CA GLU A 9 7.10 -0.63 2.66
C GLU A 9 5.63 -1.01 2.47
N ILE A 10 5.21 -1.23 1.22
CA ILE A 10 3.87 -1.75 0.91
C ILE A 10 3.65 -3.11 1.59
N ALA A 11 4.62 -4.02 1.49
CA ALA A 11 4.53 -5.33 2.12
C ALA A 11 4.42 -5.24 3.65
N ASP A 12 5.16 -4.32 4.30
CA ASP A 12 5.08 -4.12 5.76
C ASP A 12 3.71 -3.59 6.20
N VAL A 13 3.13 -2.66 5.45
CA VAL A 13 1.77 -2.16 5.70
C VAL A 13 0.73 -3.27 5.57
N VAL A 14 0.85 -4.10 4.53
CA VAL A 14 -0.06 -5.23 4.28
C VAL A 14 0.07 -6.27 5.40
N VAL A 15 1.27 -6.77 5.67
CA VAL A 15 1.53 -7.79 6.71
C VAL A 15 1.23 -7.28 8.12
N GLY A 16 1.46 -5.98 8.37
CA GLY A 16 1.13 -5.31 9.63
C GLY A 16 -0.36 -5.10 9.85
N SER A 17 -1.18 -5.15 8.79
CA SER A 17 -2.63 -5.00 8.91
C SER A 17 -3.27 -6.24 9.54
N LYS A 18 -3.90 -6.05 10.72
CA LYS A 18 -4.64 -7.11 11.43
C LYS A 18 -6.12 -7.19 11.03
N GLY A 19 -6.56 -6.40 10.06
CA GLY A 19 -7.95 -6.28 9.65
C GLY A 19 -8.06 -5.98 8.16
N PRO A 20 -9.27 -5.63 7.69
CA PRO A 20 -9.47 -5.26 6.29
C PRO A 20 -8.56 -4.09 5.91
N LEU A 21 -7.78 -4.26 4.84
CA LEU A 21 -6.87 -3.22 4.39
C LEU A 21 -7.65 -2.16 3.60
N ASP A 22 -7.66 -0.93 4.11
CA ASP A 22 -8.11 0.22 3.34
C ASP A 22 -6.98 0.66 2.41
N VAL A 23 -7.06 0.17 1.17
CA VAL A 23 -6.07 0.38 0.13
C VAL A 23 -5.91 1.88 -0.19
N GLN A 24 -6.98 2.66 -0.17
CA GLN A 24 -6.93 4.09 -0.52
C GLN A 24 -6.23 4.90 0.57
N SER A 25 -6.56 4.63 1.83
CA SER A 25 -5.90 5.25 2.97
C SER A 25 -4.41 4.89 3.02
N ALA A 26 -4.09 3.60 2.87
CA ALA A 26 -2.71 3.13 2.85
C ALA A 26 -1.90 3.71 1.67
N ALA A 27 -2.49 3.75 0.47
CA ALA A 27 -1.85 4.35 -0.70
C ALA A 27 -1.59 5.86 -0.52
N THR A 28 -2.53 6.57 0.11
CA THR A 28 -2.36 8.00 0.44
C THR A 28 -1.15 8.22 1.35
N GLU A 29 -1.06 7.45 2.44
CA GLU A 29 0.01 7.60 3.42
C GLU A 29 1.37 7.19 2.85
N LEU A 30 1.44 6.11 2.07
CA LEU A 30 2.66 5.68 1.38
C LEU A 30 3.10 6.70 0.32
N HIS A 31 2.19 7.24 -0.47
CA HIS A 31 2.52 8.27 -1.46
C HIS A 31 3.06 9.55 -0.80
N LYS A 32 2.51 9.94 0.36
CA LYS A 32 3.04 11.06 1.16
C LYS A 32 4.39 10.76 1.80
N ALA A 33 4.61 9.52 2.26
CA ALA A 33 5.87 9.09 2.86
C ALA A 33 7.01 9.00 1.83
N PHE A 34 6.67 8.69 0.58
CA PHE A 34 7.62 8.53 -0.52
C PHE A 34 7.31 9.49 -1.69
N PRO A 35 7.38 10.82 -1.48
CA PRO A 35 7.08 11.79 -2.53
C PRO A 35 8.13 11.80 -3.66
N GLU A 36 9.31 11.21 -3.41
CA GLU A 36 10.37 11.01 -4.39
C GLU A 36 10.24 9.71 -5.19
N ALA A 37 9.30 8.82 -4.81
CA ALA A 37 8.94 7.70 -5.65
C ALA A 37 8.17 8.24 -6.85
N SER A 38 8.63 7.95 -8.06
CA SER A 38 7.97 8.36 -9.32
C SER A 38 6.64 7.63 -9.57
N VAL A 39 6.04 7.07 -8.52
CA VAL A 39 4.94 6.10 -8.56
C VAL A 39 3.69 6.81 -8.07
N THR A 40 2.60 6.71 -8.82
CA THR A 40 1.35 7.35 -8.48
C THR A 40 0.64 6.64 -7.33
N GLN A 41 -0.27 7.35 -6.65
CA GLN A 41 -1.12 6.75 -5.62
C GLN A 41 -1.93 5.56 -6.16
N GLU A 42 -2.35 5.58 -7.42
CA GLU A 42 -3.09 4.49 -8.07
C GLU A 42 -2.23 3.24 -8.23
N GLU A 43 -0.97 3.39 -8.66
CA GLU A 43 -0.03 2.26 -8.75
C GLU A 43 0.26 1.65 -7.36
N ILE A 44 0.38 2.50 -6.33
CA ILE A 44 0.53 2.04 -4.94
C ILE A 44 -0.72 1.27 -4.51
N ALA A 45 -1.91 1.79 -4.81
CA ALA A 45 -3.17 1.12 -4.51
C ALA A 45 -3.29 -0.24 -5.20
N GLN A 46 -2.97 -0.34 -6.50
CA GLN A 46 -2.97 -1.61 -7.24
C GLN A 46 -2.00 -2.62 -6.64
N THR A 47 -0.82 -2.16 -6.22
CA THR A 47 0.19 -3.01 -5.58
C THR A 47 -0.31 -3.50 -4.22
N LEU A 48 -0.85 -2.60 -3.38
CA LEU A 48 -1.46 -2.96 -2.09
C LEU A 48 -2.59 -3.98 -2.24
N THR A 49 -3.48 -3.80 -3.22
CA THR A 49 -4.55 -4.77 -3.51
C THR A 49 -3.99 -6.14 -3.88
N SER A 50 -2.99 -6.16 -4.78
CA SER A 50 -2.36 -7.40 -5.23
C SER A 50 -1.65 -8.14 -4.08
N GLU A 51 -0.89 -7.41 -3.27
CA GLU A 51 -0.18 -7.97 -2.11
C GLU A 51 -1.16 -8.43 -1.02
N SER A 52 -2.21 -7.66 -0.75
CA SER A 52 -3.28 -8.03 0.18
C SER A 52 -3.99 -9.31 -0.25
N GLU A 53 -4.27 -9.46 -1.55
CA GLU A 53 -4.83 -10.71 -2.10
C GLU A 53 -3.86 -11.88 -1.92
N ALA A 54 -2.57 -11.67 -2.20
CA ALA A 54 -1.54 -12.70 -2.07
C ALA A 54 -1.38 -13.22 -0.63
N VAL A 55 -1.59 -12.37 0.38
CA VAL A 55 -1.57 -12.77 1.80
C VAL A 55 -2.96 -13.13 2.36
N GLY A 56 -4.01 -13.07 1.54
CA GLY A 56 -5.38 -13.41 1.93
C GLY A 56 -6.04 -12.39 2.86
N LEU A 57 -5.58 -11.14 2.85
CA LEU A 57 -6.18 -10.05 3.60
C LEU A 57 -7.36 -9.45 2.81
N PRO A 58 -8.55 -9.35 3.41
CA PRO A 58 -9.69 -8.73 2.74
C PRO A 58 -9.42 -7.24 2.51
N THR A 59 -9.52 -6.79 1.26
CA THR A 59 -9.39 -5.37 0.90
C THR A 59 -10.75 -4.70 0.91
N VAL A 60 -10.81 -3.45 1.39
CA VAL A 60 -12.01 -2.62 1.29
C VAL A 60 -11.73 -1.52 0.28
N GLU A 61 -12.47 -1.51 -0.82
CA GLU A 61 -12.43 -0.44 -1.80
C GLU A 61 -13.36 0.68 -1.32
N THR A 62 -12.79 1.69 -0.65
CA THR A 62 -13.53 2.88 -0.26
C THR A 62 -13.87 3.68 -1.52
N THR A 63 -15.09 3.49 -2.02
CA THR A 63 -15.68 4.39 -3.03
C THR A 63 -16.11 5.66 -2.31
N ALA A 64 -15.70 6.82 -2.85
CA ALA A 64 -15.93 8.14 -2.28
C ALA A 64 -17.41 8.44 -1.96
#